data_AF-A0A7V9UL31-F1
#
_entry.id   AF-A0A7V9UL31-F1
#
_cell.length_a   1.000
_cell.length_b   1.000
_cell.length_c   1.000
_cell.angle_alpha   90.00
_cell.angle_beta   90.00
_cell.angle_gamma   90.00
#
_symmetry.space_group_name_H-M   'P 1'
#
loop_
_entity.id
_entity.type
_entity.pdbx_description
1 polymer ?
#
loop_
_entity_poly.entity_id
_entity_poly.type
_entity_poly.pdbx_seq_one_letter_code
_entity_poly.pdbx_strand_id
1 'polypeptide(L)' 'ETRLALAEANREYERKFGHIYIVCATGKTADEMLLILKERLRNDADKELRVAAEEQRKITHLRLGKLLET' A
#
# COMPACT_ATOMS: atom_id res chain seq x y z
N GLU A 1 6.26 -18.41 -0.65
CA GLU A 1 6.61 -17.79 0.64
C GLU A 1 6.08 -16.36 0.76
N THR A 2 6.47 -15.45 -0.15
CA THR A 2 6.07 -14.02 -0.15
C THR A 2 4.57 -13.77 -0.01
N ARG A 3 3.71 -14.53 -0.70
CA ARG A 3 2.24 -14.37 -0.60
C ARG A 3 1.70 -14.58 0.81
N LEU A 4 2.25 -15.55 1.56
CA LEU A 4 1.85 -15.81 2.94
C LEU A 4 2.34 -14.70 3.86
N ALA A 5 3.59 -14.28 3.69
CA ALA A 5 4.16 -13.16 4.43
C ALA A 5 3.42 -11.83 4.17
N LEU A 6 3.00 -11.58 2.92
CA LEU A 6 2.13 -10.46 2.58
C LEU A 6 0.80 -10.56 3.31
N ALA A 7 0.13 -11.72 3.27
CA ALA A 7 -1.17 -11.88 3.93
C ALA A 7 -1.06 -11.64 5.45
N GLU A 8 0.01 -12.10 6.08
CA GLU A 8 0.28 -11.87 7.50
C GLU A 8 0.54 -10.40 7.80
N ALA A 9 1.44 -9.76 7.06
CA ALA A 9 1.76 -8.35 7.26
C ALA A 9 0.56 -7.43 6.96
N ASN A 10 -0.35 -7.82 6.04
CA ASN A 10 -1.60 -7.09 5.80
C ASN A 10 -2.52 -7.15 7.02
N ARG A 11 -2.68 -8.32 7.64
CA ARG A 11 -3.47 -8.47 8.88
C ARG A 11 -2.86 -7.67 10.03
N GLU A 12 -1.53 -7.67 10.15
CA GLU A 12 -0.85 -6.85 11.16
C GLU A 12 -1.07 -5.36 10.93
N TYR A 13 -0.96 -4.91 9.68
CA TYR A 13 -1.19 -3.53 9.30
C TYR A 13 -2.61 -3.08 9.64
N GLU A 14 -3.62 -3.88 9.28
CA GLU A 14 -5.02 -3.56 9.57
C GLU A 14 -5.27 -3.49 11.08
N ARG A 15 -4.72 -4.42 11.86
CA ARG A 15 -4.81 -4.36 13.34
C ARG A 15 -4.14 -3.11 13.92
N LYS A 16 -3.02 -2.67 13.35
CA LYS A 16 -2.25 -1.52 13.87
C LYS A 16 -2.89 -0.19 13.51
N PHE A 17 -3.30 -0.01 12.26
CA PHE A 17 -3.74 1.28 11.72
C PHE A 17 -5.27 1.41 11.58
N GLY A 18 -6.03 0.33 11.73
CA GLY A 18 -7.49 0.35 11.65
C GLY A 18 -8.06 0.46 10.24
N HIS A 19 -7.23 0.31 9.21
CA HIS A 19 -7.64 0.29 7.81
C HIS A 19 -6.73 -0.63 7.00
N ILE A 20 -7.21 -1.03 5.82
CA ILE A 20 -6.44 -1.90 4.92
C ILE A 20 -5.14 -1.21 4.47
N TYR A 21 -4.13 -2.05 4.19
CA TYR A 21 -2.92 -1.61 3.52
C TYR A 21 -3.22 -1.25 2.07
N ILE A 22 -2.73 -0.09 1.63
CA ILE A 22 -2.87 0.38 0.26
C ILE A 22 -1.54 0.87 -0.29
N VAL A 23 -1.21 0.42 -1.50
CA VAL A 23 0.00 0.80 -2.24
C VAL A 23 -0.28 0.85 -3.74
N CYS A 24 0.27 1.83 -4.43
CA CYS A 24 0.27 1.89 -5.88
C CYS A 24 1.24 0.83 -6.44
N ALA A 25 0.68 -0.33 -6.77
CA ALA A 25 1.42 -1.52 -7.20
C ALA A 25 2.04 -1.43 -8.61
N THR A 26 1.72 -0.39 -9.39
CA THR A 26 2.30 -0.22 -10.74
C THR A 26 3.83 -0.27 -10.70
N GLY A 27 4.39 -1.19 -11.49
CA GLY A 27 5.84 -1.40 -11.59
C GLY A 27 6.49 -2.08 -10.40
N LYS A 28 5.72 -2.63 -9.44
CA LYS A 28 6.25 -3.30 -8.24
C LYS A 28 5.99 -4.81 -8.26
N THR A 29 7.00 -5.56 -7.85
CA THR A 29 6.93 -6.99 -7.57
C THR A 29 6.29 -7.26 -6.22
N ALA A 30 5.90 -8.52 -5.97
CA ALA A 30 5.35 -8.93 -4.68
C ALA A 30 6.34 -8.75 -3.52
N ASP A 31 7.63 -8.99 -3.77
CA ASP A 31 8.68 -8.84 -2.75
C ASP A 31 8.91 -7.36 -2.39
N GLU A 32 8.92 -6.46 -3.39
CA GLU A 32 8.97 -5.02 -3.15
C GLU A 32 7.76 -4.52 -2.37
N MET A 33 6.55 -5.00 -2.71
CA MET A 33 5.35 -4.66 -1.96
C MET A 33 5.41 -5.14 -0.51
N LEU A 34 5.99 -6.32 -0.26
CA LEU A 34 6.19 -6.86 1.09
C LEU A 34 7.22 -6.03 1.86
N LEU A 35 8.31 -5.63 1.22
CA LEU A 35 9.33 -4.77 1.83
C LEU A 35 8.72 -3.43 2.25
N ILE A 36 8.02 -2.76 1.34
CA ILE A 36 7.34 -1.47 1.62
C ILE A 36 6.35 -1.63 2.77
N LEU A 37 5.57 -2.70 2.79
CA LEU A 37 4.61 -2.98 3.87
C LEU A 37 5.31 -3.12 5.23
N LYS A 38 6.39 -3.91 5.29
CA LYS A 38 7.19 -4.09 6.52
C LYS A 38 7.83 -2.79 6.99
N GLU A 39 8.27 -1.93 6.07
CA GLU A 39 8.81 -0.62 6.42
C GLU A 39 7.73 0.30 7.00
N ARG A 40 6.56 0.34 6.37
CA ARG A 40 5.42 1.17 6.78
C ARG A 40 4.79 0.73 8.10
N LEU A 41 4.86 -0.56 8.43
CA LEU A 41 4.50 -1.07 9.75
C LEU A 41 5.29 -0.41 10.89
N ARG A 42 6.45 0.21 10.64
CA ARG A 42 7.23 0.95 11.65
C ARG A 42 6.83 2.41 11.81
N ASN A 43 5.95 2.94 10.96
CA ASN A 43 5.47 4.31 11.08
C ASN A 43 4.54 4.50 12.29
N ASP A 44 4.45 5.74 12.75
CA ASP A 44 3.33 6.22 13.57
C ASP A 44 2.07 6.39 12.70
N ALA A 45 0.91 6.44 13.35
CA ALA A 45 -0.38 6.46 12.66
C ALA A 45 -0.58 7.71 11.78
N ASP A 46 -0.14 8.89 12.24
CA ASP A 46 -0.31 10.14 11.49
C ASP A 46 0.54 10.15 10.23
N LYS A 47 1.79 9.70 10.32
CA LYS A 47 2.67 9.51 9.18
C LYS A 47 2.10 8.47 8.22
N GLU A 48 1.63 7.35 8.74
CA GLU A 48 1.10 6.28 7.89
C GLU A 48 -0.17 6.69 7.15
N LEU A 49 -1.06 7.44 7.81
CA LEU A 49 -2.27 7.96 7.17
C LEU A 49 -1.93 8.87 5.98
N ARG A 50 -0.93 9.75 6.13
CA ARG A 50 -0.43 10.59 5.02
C ARG A 50 0.13 9.73 3.89
N VAL A 51 0.96 8.73 4.20
CA VAL A 51 1.54 7.82 3.19
C VAL A 51 0.45 7.04 2.45
N ALA A 52 -0.55 6.50 3.16
CA ALA A 52 -1.67 5.79 2.56
C ALA A 52 -2.50 6.70 1.63
N ALA A 53 -2.74 7.95 2.04
CA ALA A 53 -3.43 8.94 1.21
C ALA A 53 -2.64 9.27 -0.07
N GLU A 54 -1.31 9.39 0.00
CA GLU A 54 -0.45 9.59 -1.17
C GLU A 54 -0.53 8.40 -2.15
N GLU A 55 -0.49 7.17 -1.64
CA GLU A 55 -0.63 5.97 -2.46
C GLU A 55 -2.02 5.88 -3.12
N GLN A 56 -3.09 6.22 -2.39
CA GLN A 56 -4.43 6.34 -2.96
C GLN A 56 -4.48 7.41 -4.05
N ARG A 57 -3.84 8.57 -3.85
CA ARG A 57 -3.78 9.64 -4.87
C ARG A 57 -3.12 9.13 -6.15
N LYS A 58 -2.01 8.39 -6.05
CA LYS A 58 -1.33 7.78 -7.21
C LYS A 58 -2.25 6.81 -7.96
N ILE A 59 -2.95 5.93 -7.23
CA ILE A 59 -3.91 4.99 -7.83
C ILE A 59 -5.03 5.75 -8.56
N THR A 60 -5.58 6.79 -7.94
CA THR A 60 -6.61 7.63 -8.55
C THR A 60 -6.11 8.31 -9.82
N HIS A 61 -4.94 8.95 -9.81
CA HIS A 61 -4.37 9.57 -11.02
C HIS A 61 -4.16 8.58 -12.15
N LEU A 62 -3.61 7.40 -11.86
CA LEU A 62 -3.41 6.37 -12.88
C LEU A 62 -4.72 5.89 -13.49
N ARG A 63 -5.77 5.73 -12.68
CA ARG A 63 -7.10 5.31 -13.15
C ARG A 63 -7.78 6.41 -13.96
N LEU A 64 -7.65 7.67 -13.54
CA LEU A 64 -8.18 8.81 -14.30
C LEU A 64 -7.44 9.00 -15.63
N GLY A 65 -6.11 8.85 -15.66
CA GLY A 65 -5.33 8.89 -16.90
C GLY A 65 -5.82 7.86 -17.91
N LYS A 66 -5.96 6.60 -17.48
CA LYS A 66 -6.53 5.53 -18.31
C LYS A 66 -7.95 5.76 -18.78
N LEU A 67 -8.75 6.53 -18.05
CA LEU A 67 -10.12 6.88 -18.43
C LEU A 67 -10.13 7.93 -19.55
N LEU A 68 -9.14 8.83 -19.57
CA LEU A 68 -9.02 9.93 -20.52
C LEU A 68 -8.22 9.56 -21.78
N GLU A 69 -7.36 8.56 -21.69
CA GLU A 69 -6.68 7.92 -22.83
C GLU A 69 -7.71 7.08 -23.62
N THR A 70 -8.53 7.73 -24.46
CA THR A 70 -9.34 7.07 -25.51
C THR A 70 -8.48 6.54 -26.65
#